data_AF-A0AAD8MRX4-F1
#
_entry.id   AF-A0AAD8MRX4-F1
#
_cell.length_a   1.000
_cell.length_b   1.000
_cell.length_c   1.000
_cell.angle_alpha   90.00
_cell.angle_beta   90.00
_cell.angle_gamma   90.00
#
_symmetry.space_group_name_H-M   'P 1'
#
loop_
_entity.id
_entity.type
_entity.pdbx_description
1 polymer ?
#
loop_
_entity_poly.entity_id
_entity_poly.type
_entity_poly.pdbx_seq_one_letter_code
_entity_poly.pdbx_strand_id
1 'polypeptide(L)'
;MMDISSDEEEENMVNCITMQQLQAFGKDFIQKRVSVQCTVKRLEEKSTWYYANCAKCKIEVFREAGRYKCTNCKRTIPHPDKRFRVSTICTDKTGSIGIIFPDSQVRRIIQKTVFDIQAEYNEEPLEEPFPDILRQLHHKDYIVTLLLSEENIINGSTVYEATEVDNAIEKTADFSPGNQILDKVTPNMLEDTP
;
A
#
# COMPACT_ATOMS: atom_id res chain seq x y z
N MET A 1 26.51 -11.42 18.47
CA MET A 1 25.71 -11.80 17.29
C MET A 1 25.81 -10.63 16.35
N MET A 2 26.19 -10.88 15.10
CA MET A 2 26.47 -9.84 14.10
C MET A 2 25.18 -9.10 13.77
N ASP A 3 25.21 -7.77 13.93
CA ASP A 3 24.24 -6.84 13.37
C ASP A 3 24.44 -6.79 11.86
N ILE A 4 23.84 -7.75 11.16
CA ILE A 4 23.58 -7.71 9.71
C ILE A 4 22.07 -7.58 9.61
N SER A 5 21.51 -6.38 9.44
CA SER A 5 20.09 -6.26 9.05
C SER A 5 19.57 -4.87 8.62
N SER A 6 20.39 -3.83 8.44
CA SER A 6 19.88 -2.53 7.92
C SER A 6 20.45 -2.17 6.56
N ASP A 7 21.75 -2.37 6.35
CA ASP A 7 22.46 -1.76 5.22
C ASP A 7 22.27 -2.55 3.91
N GLU A 8 21.97 -3.86 3.97
CA GLU A 8 21.72 -4.71 2.80
C GLU A 8 20.29 -4.52 2.21
N GLU A 9 19.33 -4.02 2.99
CA GLU A 9 17.96 -3.78 2.54
C GLU A 9 17.84 -2.49 1.69
N GLU A 10 18.68 -1.49 1.95
CA GLU A 10 18.73 -0.24 1.18
C GLU A 10 19.40 -0.42 -0.20
N GLU A 11 20.36 -1.35 -0.34
CA GLU A 11 21.10 -1.56 -1.60
C GLU A 11 20.23 -2.11 -2.75
N ASN A 12 19.05 -2.67 -2.46
CA ASN A 12 18.16 -3.28 -3.47
C ASN A 12 16.90 -2.47 -3.78
N MET A 13 16.80 -1.24 -3.28
CA MET A 13 15.64 -0.36 -3.49
C MET A 13 15.90 0.67 -4.59
N VAL A 14 15.22 0.53 -5.73
CA VAL A 14 15.30 1.53 -6.82
C VAL A 14 14.15 2.53 -6.68
N ASN A 15 14.49 3.81 -6.54
CA ASN A 15 13.50 4.82 -6.21
C ASN A 15 13.04 5.68 -7.39
N CYS A 16 11.78 6.11 -7.34
CA CYS A 16 11.19 7.12 -8.22
C CYS A 16 11.27 6.79 -9.72
N ILE A 17 10.94 5.55 -10.09
CA ILE A 17 10.89 5.13 -11.50
C ILE A 17 9.51 5.38 -12.11
N THR A 18 9.46 5.50 -13.43
CA THR A 18 8.21 5.62 -14.19
C THR A 18 7.62 4.25 -14.53
N MET A 19 6.32 4.21 -14.84
CA MET A 19 5.63 2.99 -15.28
C MET A 19 6.22 2.41 -16.57
N GLN A 20 6.72 3.27 -17.46
CA GLN A 20 7.41 2.82 -18.67
C GLN A 20 8.75 2.15 -18.34
N GLN A 21 9.53 2.70 -17.39
CA GLN A 21 10.79 2.09 -16.97
C GLN A 21 10.56 0.74 -16.27
N LEU A 22 9.51 0.67 -15.44
CA LEU A 22 9.10 -0.56 -14.75
C LEU A 22 8.87 -1.73 -15.73
N GLN A 23 8.22 -1.45 -16.87
CA GLN A 23 7.96 -2.45 -17.91
C GLN A 23 9.20 -2.86 -18.72
N ALA A 24 10.30 -2.10 -18.64
CA ALA A 24 11.53 -2.38 -19.35
C ALA A 24 12.52 -3.25 -18.54
N PHE A 25 12.20 -3.58 -17.28
CA PHE A 25 13.09 -4.35 -16.43
C PHE A 25 13.20 -5.81 -16.84
N GLY A 26 14.44 -6.31 -16.78
CA GLY A 26 14.79 -7.70 -17.05
C GLY A 26 14.91 -8.55 -15.79
N LYS A 27 15.38 -9.79 -15.97
CA LYS A 27 15.45 -10.83 -14.92
C LYS A 27 16.24 -10.42 -13.67
N ASP A 28 17.19 -9.49 -13.80
CA ASP A 28 18.00 -8.97 -12.68
C ASP A 28 17.19 -8.19 -11.64
N PHE A 29 15.91 -7.92 -11.92
CA PHE A 29 14.99 -7.20 -11.04
C PHE A 29 13.97 -8.10 -10.34
N ILE A 30 13.99 -9.41 -10.58
CA ILE A 30 13.15 -10.37 -9.84
C ILE A 30 13.50 -10.29 -8.34
N GLN A 31 12.48 -10.24 -7.50
CA GLN A 31 12.55 -10.04 -6.03
C GLN A 31 13.15 -8.70 -5.58
N LYS A 32 13.37 -7.74 -6.48
CA LYS A 32 13.81 -6.39 -6.09
C LYS A 32 12.63 -5.50 -5.74
N ARG A 33 12.88 -4.52 -4.86
CA ARG A 33 11.91 -3.50 -4.46
C ARG A 33 12.12 -2.25 -5.29
N VAL A 34 11.03 -1.71 -5.83
CA VAL A 34 11.07 -0.49 -6.63
C VAL A 34 9.97 0.46 -6.21
N SER A 35 10.23 1.76 -6.14
CA SER A 35 9.21 2.76 -5.80
C SER A 35 8.75 3.54 -7.02
N VAL A 36 7.43 3.70 -7.13
CA VAL A 36 6.76 4.47 -8.17
C VAL A 36 5.90 5.56 -7.54
N GLN A 37 5.88 6.73 -8.13
CA GLN A 37 4.92 7.79 -7.77
C GLN A 37 3.75 7.75 -8.76
N CYS A 38 2.53 7.60 -8.25
CA CYS A 38 1.36 7.41 -9.11
C CYS A 38 0.08 7.95 -8.49
N THR A 39 -0.89 8.27 -9.35
CA THR A 39 -2.26 8.64 -8.96
C THR A 39 -3.17 7.44 -9.13
N VAL A 40 -4.02 7.14 -8.15
CA VAL A 40 -5.08 6.12 -8.29
C VAL A 40 -6.18 6.65 -9.20
N LYS A 41 -6.23 6.15 -10.44
CA LYS A 41 -7.19 6.57 -11.46
C LYS A 41 -8.50 5.79 -11.40
N ARG A 42 -8.48 4.55 -10.91
CA ARG A 42 -9.66 3.69 -10.80
C ARG A 42 -9.49 2.64 -9.71
N LEU A 43 -10.59 2.29 -9.05
CA LEU A 43 -10.69 1.12 -8.17
C LEU A 43 -11.43 0.00 -8.90
N GLU A 44 -10.99 -1.24 -8.74
CA GLU A 44 -11.71 -2.40 -9.30
C GLU A 44 -12.83 -2.83 -8.35
N GLU A 45 -14.02 -2.28 -8.57
CA GLU A 45 -15.17 -2.43 -7.67
C GLU A 45 -15.97 -3.72 -7.91
N LYS A 46 -15.79 -4.39 -9.07
CA LYS A 46 -16.51 -5.63 -9.40
C LYS A 46 -15.85 -6.87 -8.81
N SER A 47 -14.58 -6.76 -8.41
CA SER A 47 -13.83 -7.84 -7.79
C SER A 47 -14.03 -7.82 -6.27
N THR A 48 -13.84 -8.97 -5.62
CA THR A 48 -13.91 -9.05 -4.16
C THR A 48 -12.82 -8.16 -3.54
N TRP A 49 -13.24 -7.22 -2.69
CA TRP A 49 -12.36 -6.22 -2.07
C TRP A 49 -11.61 -6.73 -0.82
N TYR A 50 -11.88 -7.97 -0.42
CA TYR A 50 -11.19 -8.67 0.65
C TYR A 50 -11.07 -10.17 0.34
N TYR A 51 -10.26 -10.87 1.12
CA TYR A 51 -10.18 -12.33 1.12
C TYR A 51 -10.17 -12.86 2.55
N ALA A 52 -10.66 -14.09 2.70
CA ALA A 52 -10.58 -14.83 3.95
C ALA A 52 -9.25 -15.58 4.03
N ASN A 53 -8.61 -15.58 5.20
CA ASN A 53 -7.38 -16.32 5.44
C ASN A 53 -7.43 -17.15 6.74
N CYS A 54 -6.58 -18.16 6.81
CA CYS A 54 -6.43 -18.98 7.99
C CYS A 54 -5.74 -18.19 9.10
N ALA A 55 -6.41 -17.99 10.23
CA ALA A 55 -5.84 -17.28 11.37
C ALA A 55 -4.49 -17.85 11.86
N LYS A 56 -4.21 -19.15 11.63
CA LYS A 56 -2.96 -19.83 12.01
C LYS A 56 -1.83 -19.64 10.99
N CYS A 57 -2.05 -19.99 9.71
CA CYS A 57 -0.97 -19.99 8.71
C CYS A 57 -1.04 -18.82 7.71
N LYS A 58 -2.03 -17.92 7.85
CA LYS A 58 -2.23 -16.70 7.05
C LYS A 58 -2.45 -16.90 5.54
N ILE A 59 -2.53 -18.14 5.07
CA ILE A 59 -2.88 -18.48 3.69
C ILE A 59 -4.38 -18.28 3.47
N GLU A 60 -4.75 -17.81 2.27
CA GLU A 60 -6.13 -17.67 1.81
C GLU A 60 -6.91 -18.98 1.95
N VAL A 61 -8.18 -18.88 2.35
CA VAL A 61 -9.08 -20.01 2.53
C VAL A 61 -10.32 -19.84 1.68
N PHE A 62 -10.82 -20.95 1.17
CA PHE A 62 -11.97 -20.96 0.28
C PHE A 62 -13.16 -21.64 0.95
N ARG A 63 -14.37 -21.23 0.58
CA ARG A 63 -15.59 -21.91 1.00
C ARG A 63 -15.81 -23.15 0.15
N GLU A 64 -15.97 -24.29 0.80
CA GLU A 64 -16.35 -25.56 0.17
C GLU A 64 -17.51 -26.15 0.98
N ALA A 65 -18.64 -26.44 0.32
CA ALA A 65 -19.87 -26.90 0.97
C ALA A 65 -20.31 -26.02 2.17
N GLY A 66 -20.23 -24.68 2.00
CA GLY A 66 -20.63 -23.70 3.01
C GLY A 66 -19.62 -23.46 4.14
N ARG A 67 -18.49 -24.20 4.18
CA ARG A 67 -17.48 -24.10 5.25
C ARG A 67 -16.14 -23.64 4.69
N TYR A 68 -15.43 -22.75 5.39
CA TYR A 68 -14.07 -22.41 4.98
C TYR A 68 -13.12 -23.56 5.27
N LYS A 69 -12.29 -23.92 4.29
CA LYS A 69 -11.23 -24.92 4.45
C LYS A 69 -9.87 -24.33 4.17
N CYS A 70 -8.92 -24.63 5.04
CA CYS A 70 -7.52 -24.32 4.82
C CYS A 70 -6.80 -25.54 4.25
N THR A 71 -6.28 -25.40 3.04
CA THR A 71 -5.53 -26.46 2.32
C THR A 71 -4.22 -26.81 3.04
N ASN A 72 -3.52 -25.79 3.57
CA ASN A 72 -2.25 -25.99 4.27
C ASN A 72 -2.43 -26.66 5.64
N CYS A 73 -3.38 -26.18 6.46
CA CYS A 73 -3.65 -26.76 7.78
C CYS A 73 -4.54 -28.00 7.74
N LYS A 74 -5.11 -28.34 6.57
CA LYS A 74 -6.05 -29.45 6.34
C LYS A 74 -7.21 -29.48 7.35
N ARG A 75 -7.76 -28.31 7.67
CA ARG A 75 -8.84 -28.16 8.67
C ARG A 75 -9.91 -27.18 8.21
N THR A 76 -11.11 -27.36 8.73
CA THR A 76 -12.20 -26.39 8.62
C THR A 76 -11.94 -25.20 9.55
N ILE A 77 -12.20 -23.99 9.06
CA ILE A 77 -12.05 -22.74 9.80
C ILE A 77 -13.45 -22.14 9.96
N PRO A 78 -14.05 -22.17 11.16
CA PRO A 78 -15.37 -21.57 11.38
C PRO A 78 -15.37 -20.05 11.15
N HIS A 79 -14.36 -19.37 11.69
CA HIS A 79 -14.21 -17.92 11.62
C HIS A 79 -12.83 -17.59 11.06
N PRO A 80 -12.68 -17.48 9.73
CA PRO A 80 -11.42 -17.04 9.16
C PRO A 80 -11.18 -15.56 9.44
N ASP A 81 -9.90 -15.18 9.47
CA ASP A 81 -9.52 -13.77 9.49
C ASP A 81 -9.78 -13.19 8.08
N LYS A 82 -10.02 -11.89 7.97
CA LYS A 82 -10.32 -11.22 6.70
C LYS A 82 -9.34 -10.09 6.45
N ARG A 83 -8.83 -10.01 5.22
CA ARG A 83 -7.81 -9.04 4.81
C ARG A 83 -8.21 -8.33 3.54
N PHE A 84 -7.90 -7.04 3.46
CA PHE A 84 -8.17 -6.27 2.24
C PHE A 84 -7.38 -6.82 1.05
N ARG A 85 -8.00 -6.76 -0.13
CA ARG A 85 -7.42 -6.97 -1.44
C ARG A 85 -8.01 -5.90 -2.35
N VAL A 86 -7.47 -4.68 -2.26
CA VAL A 86 -7.95 -3.57 -3.07
C VAL A 86 -7.09 -3.50 -4.33
N SER A 87 -7.70 -3.85 -5.45
CA SER A 87 -7.07 -3.75 -6.77
C SER A 87 -7.33 -2.37 -7.34
N THR A 88 -6.26 -1.66 -7.71
CA THR A 88 -6.31 -0.30 -8.22
C THR A 88 -5.67 -0.23 -9.60
N ILE A 89 -6.11 0.72 -10.42
CA ILE A 89 -5.39 1.14 -11.62
C ILE A 89 -4.73 2.47 -11.28
N CYS A 90 -3.42 2.44 -11.24
CA CYS A 90 -2.59 3.61 -11.00
C CYS A 90 -2.05 4.14 -12.33
N THR A 91 -1.88 5.46 -12.42
CA THR A 91 -1.31 6.11 -13.59
C THR A 91 -0.20 7.07 -13.19
N ASP A 92 0.78 7.21 -14.07
CA ASP A 92 1.75 8.30 -14.06
C ASP A 92 1.74 9.01 -15.44
N LYS A 93 2.74 9.85 -15.71
CA LYS A 93 2.88 10.54 -17.01
C LYS A 93 3.22 9.61 -18.18
N THR A 94 3.68 8.39 -17.90
CA THR A 94 4.24 7.47 -18.89
C THR A 94 3.33 6.28 -19.19
N GLY A 95 2.42 5.94 -18.28
CA GLY A 95 1.49 4.82 -18.49
C GLY A 95 0.53 4.58 -17.35
N SER A 96 -0.05 3.38 -17.34
CA SER A 96 -0.93 2.89 -16.28
C SER A 96 -0.61 1.42 -15.98
N ILE A 97 -0.67 1.05 -14.71
CA ILE A 97 -0.46 -0.32 -14.23
C ILE A 97 -1.52 -0.68 -13.18
N GLY A 98 -1.77 -1.98 -13.01
CA GLY A 98 -2.56 -2.48 -11.90
C GLY A 98 -1.70 -2.61 -10.65
N ILE A 99 -2.20 -2.15 -9.49
CA ILE A 99 -1.52 -2.32 -8.21
C ILE A 99 -2.51 -2.89 -7.19
N ILE A 100 -2.12 -3.96 -6.50
CA ILE A 100 -2.87 -4.52 -5.37
C ILE A 100 -2.31 -3.92 -4.10
N PHE A 101 -3.15 -3.16 -3.36
CA PHE A 101 -2.75 -2.56 -2.11
C PHE A 101 -2.83 -3.61 -0.98
N PRO A 102 -1.77 -3.78 -0.18
CA PRO A 102 -1.73 -4.78 0.87
C PRO A 102 -2.61 -4.37 2.07
N ASP A 103 -3.10 -5.37 2.79
CA ASP A 103 -4.02 -5.21 3.92
C ASP A 103 -3.53 -4.21 4.98
N SER A 104 -2.25 -4.28 5.35
CA SER A 104 -1.66 -3.36 6.34
C SER A 104 -1.76 -1.90 5.92
N GLN A 105 -1.50 -1.61 4.64
CA GLN A 105 -1.52 -0.24 4.11
C GLN A 105 -2.95 0.27 3.96
N VAL A 106 -3.88 -0.57 3.49
CA VAL A 106 -5.30 -0.19 3.42
C VAL A 106 -5.85 0.08 4.81
N ARG A 107 -5.58 -0.78 5.80
CA ARG A 107 -6.00 -0.54 7.20
C ARG A 107 -5.44 0.78 7.74
N ARG A 108 -4.18 1.11 7.44
CA ARG A 108 -3.55 2.37 7.86
C ARG A 108 -4.22 3.59 7.22
N ILE A 109 -4.58 3.53 5.95
CA ILE A 109 -5.22 4.67 5.27
C ILE A 109 -6.69 4.82 5.68
N ILE A 110 -7.41 3.71 5.79
CA ILE A 110 -8.86 3.69 6.05
C ILE A 110 -9.18 3.77 7.55
N GLN A 111 -8.23 3.38 8.42
CA GLN A 111 -8.41 3.26 9.87
C GLN A 111 -9.56 2.34 10.28
N LYS A 112 -9.83 1.32 9.46
CA LYS A 112 -10.82 0.25 9.72
C LYS A 112 -10.30 -1.09 9.22
N THR A 113 -10.75 -2.16 9.84
CA THR A 113 -10.59 -3.53 9.35
C THR A 113 -11.74 -3.94 8.44
N VAL A 114 -11.59 -5.07 7.74
CA VAL A 114 -12.69 -5.67 6.96
C VAL A 114 -13.90 -5.97 7.84
N PHE A 115 -13.68 -6.41 9.09
CA PHE A 115 -14.74 -6.71 10.03
C PHE A 115 -15.52 -5.46 10.45
N ASP A 116 -14.84 -4.34 10.68
CA ASP A 116 -15.49 -3.08 11.05
C ASP A 116 -16.42 -2.60 9.93
N ILE A 117 -15.92 -2.63 8.68
CA ILE A 117 -16.73 -2.29 7.50
C ILE A 117 -17.92 -3.25 7.37
N GLN A 118 -17.72 -4.54 7.62
CA GLN A 118 -18.80 -5.51 7.53
C GLN A 118 -19.87 -5.36 8.62
N ALA A 119 -19.47 -4.96 9.82
CA ALA A 119 -20.38 -4.72 10.94
C ALA A 119 -21.29 -3.50 10.72
N GLU A 120 -20.91 -2.59 9.82
CA GLU A 120 -21.73 -1.42 9.43
C GLU A 120 -22.88 -1.79 8.49
N TYR A 121 -22.85 -2.98 7.86
CA TYR A 121 -24.00 -3.49 7.12
C TYR A 121 -24.99 -4.15 8.08
N ASN A 122 -26.17 -3.56 8.22
CA ASN A 122 -27.24 -4.04 9.12
C ASN A 122 -27.85 -5.39 8.67
N GLU A 123 -27.71 -5.75 7.40
CA GLU A 123 -28.25 -6.98 6.79
C GLU A 123 -27.16 -7.63 5.93
N GLU A 124 -27.16 -8.98 5.83
CA GLU A 124 -26.28 -9.69 4.89
C GLU A 124 -26.77 -9.41 3.45
N PRO A 125 -26.06 -8.59 2.66
CA PRO A 125 -26.52 -8.27 1.33
C PRO A 125 -26.36 -9.50 0.42
N LEU A 126 -27.29 -9.68 -0.53
CA LEU A 126 -27.22 -10.77 -1.52
C LEU A 126 -25.94 -10.72 -2.36
N GLU A 127 -25.42 -9.52 -2.57
CA GLU A 127 -24.11 -9.24 -3.16
C GLU A 127 -23.36 -8.31 -2.21
N GLU A 128 -22.12 -8.64 -1.84
CA GLU A 128 -21.29 -7.75 -1.01
C GLU A 128 -20.85 -6.54 -1.83
N PRO A 129 -21.44 -5.34 -1.62
CA PRO A 129 -21.10 -4.18 -2.42
C PRO A 129 -19.67 -3.73 -2.14
N PHE A 130 -19.08 -3.01 -3.10
CA PHE A 130 -17.81 -2.34 -2.85
C PHE A 130 -18.00 -1.21 -1.81
N PRO A 131 -17.26 -1.19 -0.69
CA PRO A 131 -17.46 -0.22 0.38
C PRO A 131 -17.11 1.20 -0.05
N ASP A 132 -18.01 2.16 0.20
CA ASP A 132 -17.80 3.57 -0.12
C ASP A 132 -16.57 4.17 0.57
N ILE A 133 -16.24 3.69 1.78
CA ILE A 133 -15.05 4.14 2.49
C ILE A 133 -13.76 3.85 1.71
N LEU A 134 -13.70 2.78 0.90
CA LEU A 134 -12.54 2.47 0.06
C LEU A 134 -12.42 3.43 -1.14
N ARG A 135 -13.50 4.10 -1.53
CA ARG A 135 -13.48 5.12 -2.60
C ARG A 135 -12.60 6.31 -2.24
N GLN A 136 -12.28 6.52 -0.96
CA GLN A 136 -11.35 7.57 -0.55
C GLN A 136 -9.91 7.37 -1.02
N LEU A 137 -9.56 6.20 -1.56
CA LEU A 137 -8.27 5.93 -2.20
C LEU A 137 -8.18 6.53 -3.61
N HIS A 138 -9.33 6.83 -4.22
CA HIS A 138 -9.42 7.33 -5.58
C HIS A 138 -8.95 8.79 -5.70
N HIS A 139 -8.32 9.14 -6.84
CA HIS A 139 -7.78 10.48 -7.13
C HIS A 139 -6.76 11.00 -6.11
N LYS A 140 -6.06 10.11 -5.41
CA LYS A 140 -4.95 10.46 -4.52
C LYS A 140 -3.62 10.02 -5.10
N ASP A 141 -2.60 10.79 -4.77
CA ASP A 141 -1.21 10.53 -5.15
C ASP A 141 -0.49 9.76 -4.06
N TYR A 142 0.13 8.66 -4.48
CA TYR A 142 0.86 7.76 -3.61
C TYR A 142 2.28 7.53 -4.12
N ILE A 143 3.18 7.28 -3.18
CA ILE A 143 4.47 6.65 -3.44
C ILE A 143 4.32 5.19 -3.02
N VAL A 144 4.42 4.30 -4.00
CA VAL A 144 4.15 2.88 -3.82
C VAL A 144 5.43 2.09 -4.02
N THR A 145 5.80 1.28 -3.04
CA THR A 145 6.92 0.34 -3.15
C THR A 145 6.40 -1.02 -3.61
N LEU A 146 6.81 -1.46 -4.79
CA LEU A 146 6.43 -2.72 -5.42
C LEU A 146 7.53 -3.77 -5.20
N LEU A 147 7.12 -5.03 -5.02
CA LEU A 147 8.02 -6.17 -5.08
C LEU A 147 7.85 -6.85 -6.44
N LEU A 148 8.92 -6.89 -7.24
CA LEU A 148 8.84 -7.43 -8.60
C LEU A 148 8.89 -8.95 -8.57
N SER A 149 7.83 -9.58 -9.05
CA SER A 149 7.74 -11.03 -9.14
C SER A 149 8.21 -11.57 -10.49
N GLU A 150 8.44 -12.88 -10.56
CA GLU A 150 8.69 -13.57 -11.83
C GLU A 150 7.54 -13.37 -12.83
N GLU A 151 6.29 -13.31 -12.37
CA GLU A 151 5.13 -13.03 -13.21
C GLU A 151 5.21 -11.64 -13.86
N ASN A 152 5.74 -10.65 -13.15
CA ASN A 152 5.89 -9.30 -13.69
C ASN A 152 7.00 -9.22 -14.75
N ILE A 153 8.11 -9.93 -14.52
CA ILE A 153 9.32 -9.80 -15.35
C ILE A 153 9.34 -10.80 -16.51
N ILE A 154 8.94 -12.05 -16.29
CA ILE A 154 9.03 -13.13 -17.27
C ILE A 154 7.74 -13.20 -18.10
N ASN A 155 6.59 -13.15 -17.43
CA ASN A 155 5.28 -13.32 -18.07
C ASN A 155 4.65 -11.98 -18.49
N GLY A 156 5.26 -10.85 -18.12
CA GLY A 156 4.82 -9.52 -18.51
C GLY A 156 3.53 -9.05 -17.84
N SER A 157 3.20 -9.59 -16.66
CA SER A 157 2.03 -9.15 -15.90
C SER A 157 2.14 -7.67 -15.52
N THR A 158 1.13 -6.89 -15.87
CA THR A 158 1.03 -5.46 -15.52
C THR A 158 0.31 -5.22 -14.19
N VAL A 159 0.06 -6.28 -13.41
CA VAL A 159 -0.51 -6.22 -12.06
C VAL A 159 0.60 -6.49 -11.05
N TYR A 160 0.86 -5.52 -10.18
CA TYR A 160 1.94 -5.55 -9.20
C TYR A 160 1.39 -5.61 -7.78
N GLU A 161 2.09 -6.29 -6.89
CA GLU A 161 1.78 -6.29 -5.46
C GLU A 161 2.58 -5.20 -4.75
N ALA A 162 1.89 -4.31 -4.06
CA ALA A 162 2.53 -3.30 -3.24
C ALA A 162 2.94 -3.88 -1.87
N THR A 163 4.09 -3.43 -1.38
CA THR A 163 4.60 -3.73 -0.03
C THR A 163 4.39 -2.54 0.90
N GLU A 164 4.59 -1.32 0.39
CA GLU A 164 4.36 -0.05 1.09
C GLU A 164 3.58 0.89 0.18
N VAL A 165 2.76 1.74 0.80
CA VAL A 165 1.94 2.75 0.11
C VAL A 165 1.93 3.98 1.00
N ASP A 166 2.62 5.05 0.62
CA ASP A 166 2.68 6.30 1.37
C ASP A 166 2.00 7.43 0.62
N ASN A 167 1.45 8.39 1.36
CA ASN A 167 0.93 9.61 0.76
C ASN A 167 2.09 10.41 0.17
N ALA A 168 1.98 10.86 -1.07
CA ALA A 168 3.05 11.64 -1.71
C ALA A 168 3.39 12.95 -0.98
N ILE A 169 2.45 13.49 -0.19
CA ILE A 169 2.61 14.74 0.58
C ILE A 169 3.52 14.56 1.81
N GLU A 170 3.56 13.35 2.41
CA GLU A 170 4.31 13.11 3.65
C GLU A 170 5.81 12.93 3.39
N LYS A 171 6.21 12.41 2.23
CA LYS A 171 7.62 12.14 1.87
C LYS A 171 8.42 13.35 1.40
N THR A 172 7.80 14.50 1.12
CA THR A 172 8.51 15.75 0.78
C THR A 172 8.86 16.61 2.00
N ALA A 173 8.44 16.21 3.19
CA ALA A 173 8.83 16.87 4.44
C ALA A 173 10.11 16.21 5.00
N ASP A 174 11.24 16.43 4.34
CA ASP A 174 12.55 16.19 4.94
C ASP A 174 12.70 17.11 6.16
N PHE A 175 12.55 16.54 7.35
CA PHE A 175 13.00 17.19 8.59
C PHE A 175 14.52 17.25 8.57
N SER A 176 15.08 18.40 8.19
CA SER A 176 16.47 18.73 8.48
C SER A 176 16.51 19.64 9.73
N PRO A 177 16.84 19.12 10.92
CA PRO A 177 17.05 19.96 12.10
C PRO A 177 18.49 20.47 12.07
N GLY A 178 18.73 21.62 11.43
CA GLY A 178 20.09 22.13 11.31
C GLY A 178 20.24 23.51 10.69
N ASN A 179 19.68 24.54 11.32
CA ASN A 179 20.34 25.85 11.46
C ASN A 179 19.55 26.77 12.40
N GLN A 180 19.90 26.76 13.68
CA GLN A 180 19.62 27.86 14.60
C GLN A 180 20.93 28.47 15.06
N ILE A 181 21.50 29.38 14.28
CA ILE A 181 22.32 30.49 14.77
C ILE A 181 22.22 31.57 13.67
N LEU A 182 22.03 32.87 13.91
CA LEU A 182 22.42 33.72 15.03
C LEU A 182 21.70 35.06 14.79
N ASP A 183 20.97 35.61 15.76
CA ASP A 183 20.87 37.07 15.90
C ASP A 183 20.61 37.40 17.37
N LYS A 184 21.73 37.65 18.05
CA LYS A 184 21.77 38.15 19.42
C LYS A 184 21.77 39.68 19.40
N VAL A 185 20.81 40.23 20.14
CA VAL A 185 20.98 41.33 21.11
C VAL A 185 20.98 42.78 20.58
N THR A 186 19.87 43.43 20.92
CA THR A 186 19.51 44.87 21.04
C THR A 186 20.54 45.73 21.81
N PRO A 187 20.51 47.08 21.78
CA PRO A 187 19.60 47.82 22.69
C PRO A 187 19.07 49.19 22.20
N ASN A 188 17.87 49.53 22.69
CA ASN A 188 17.30 50.84 23.07
C ASN A 188 17.53 52.10 22.20
N MET A 189 16.49 52.92 22.05
CA MET A 189 16.25 54.11 22.87
C MET A 189 14.91 54.77 22.47
N LEU A 190 14.24 55.34 23.48
CA LEU A 190 12.99 56.08 23.39
C LEU A 190 13.12 57.30 22.46
N GLU A 191 12.01 57.75 21.90
CA GLU A 191 11.58 59.14 22.12
C GLU A 191 10.09 59.32 21.82
N ASP A 192 9.39 59.80 22.84
CA ASP A 192 8.01 60.23 22.85
C ASP A 192 7.83 61.53 22.06
N THR A 193 6.69 61.58 21.35
CA THR A 193 5.86 62.74 21.00
C THR A 193 6.35 63.77 19.96
N PRO A 194 5.41 64.36 19.18
CA PRO A 194 5.72 65.40 18.20
C PRO A 194 6.04 66.75 18.85
#